data_AF-A0A093XCZ7-F1
#
_entry.id   AF-A0A093XCZ7-F1
#
_cell.length_a   1.000
_cell.length_b   1.000
_cell.length_c   1.000
_cell.angle_alpha   90.00
_cell.angle_beta   90.00
_cell.angle_gamma   90.00
#
_symmetry.space_group_name_H-M   'P 1'
#
loop_
_entity.id
_entity.type
_entity.pdbx_description
1 polymer ?
#
loop_
_entity_poly.entity_id
_entity_poly.type
_entity_poly.pdbx_seq_one_letter_code
_entity_poly.pdbx_strand_id
1 'polypeptide(L)'
;MGVQGFPTLKIVVPGKKPGKPRVEDYQGQRAAKAIVDAVVERIPNYVKKLTNKDYESWIAADESPKALLFTEKGTTSALLRSLAIDFLGGINFAQIRSKESKAVEQFGITSFPTLILLPAGGSEPVVYEGEMKKALMLEFLSQAAQPNPDPAPAVPKKKSSSPKKPASSSSSTVVDSDIPTDLPSPKVEIPPEEKPVKVPVKVPEVAQLATPEDLEAKCLNSKSGSCILTLLAETESPDTELPASAKEALSTVSELSHKLTGHHLPFYSVPAINSHAKILRTELGLSETSTTEIIAVNGRRGWWRHYSSEDGFGLHSVESWIDSIRLGEGSKNKLPEGVIKAEEEKVEEKAEEPEKEKVEKEVPHDEL
;
A
#
# COMPACT_ATOMS: atom_id res chain seq x y z
N MET A 1 -29.87 3.53 13.64
CA MET A 1 -28.93 4.42 12.93
C MET A 1 -29.70 5.18 11.85
N GLY A 2 -30.39 6.27 12.16
CA GLY A 2 -31.35 6.90 11.22
C GLY A 2 -30.71 7.27 9.87
N VAL A 3 -31.02 6.50 8.83
CA VAL A 3 -30.55 6.73 7.45
C VAL A 3 -31.61 7.57 6.74
N GLN A 4 -31.22 8.69 6.15
CA GLN A 4 -32.14 9.62 5.48
C GLN A 4 -32.21 9.42 3.95
N GLY A 5 -31.25 8.69 3.37
CA GLY A 5 -31.22 8.35 1.94
C GLY A 5 -30.06 7.42 1.59
N PHE A 6 -29.95 7.01 0.33
CA PHE A 6 -28.89 6.11 -0.13
C PHE A 6 -28.04 6.73 -1.26
N PRO A 7 -26.70 6.56 -1.27
CA PRO A 7 -25.87 6.04 -0.18
C PRO A 7 -25.61 7.12 0.90
N THR A 8 -25.83 6.78 2.18
CA THR A 8 -25.38 7.57 3.33
C THR A 8 -24.20 6.84 3.98
N LEU A 9 -23.05 7.51 4.10
CA LEU A 9 -21.93 7.02 4.90
C LEU A 9 -22.05 7.55 6.33
N LYS A 10 -21.79 6.72 7.34
CA LYS A 10 -21.74 7.12 8.75
C LYS A 10 -20.44 6.64 9.39
N ILE A 11 -19.79 7.51 10.16
CA ILE A 11 -18.58 7.17 10.92
C ILE A 11 -18.97 6.89 12.35
N VAL A 12 -18.59 5.71 12.84
CA VAL A 12 -18.89 5.24 14.20
C VAL A 12 -17.60 5.26 15.01
N VAL A 13 -17.53 6.14 16.01
CA VAL A 13 -16.34 6.36 16.85
C VAL A 13 -16.61 5.83 18.25
N PRO A 14 -15.68 5.06 18.87
CA PRO A 14 -15.78 4.68 20.27
C PRO A 14 -16.00 5.89 21.18
N GLY A 15 -17.05 5.84 22.01
CA GLY A 15 -17.33 6.89 22.99
C GLY A 15 -16.54 6.70 24.29
N LYS A 16 -16.47 7.76 25.11
CA LYS A 16 -15.84 7.71 26.45
C LYS A 16 -16.48 6.72 27.43
N LYS A 17 -17.66 6.17 27.11
CA LYS A 17 -18.38 5.18 27.93
C LYS A 17 -18.63 3.94 27.07
N PRO A 18 -18.40 2.71 27.60
CA PRO A 18 -18.62 1.48 26.86
C PRO A 18 -20.09 1.37 26.41
N GLY A 19 -20.30 0.80 25.23
CA GLY A 19 -21.64 0.60 24.65
C GLY A 19 -22.34 1.86 24.12
N LYS A 20 -21.72 3.05 24.16
CA LYS A 20 -22.29 4.29 23.58
C LYS A 20 -21.32 4.96 22.60
N PRO A 21 -21.16 4.43 21.38
CA PRO A 21 -20.36 5.06 20.34
C PRO A 21 -21.00 6.38 19.86
N ARG A 22 -20.18 7.31 19.40
CA ARG A 22 -20.62 8.50 18.68
C ARG A 22 -20.82 8.12 17.21
N VAL A 23 -22.02 8.36 16.68
CA VAL A 23 -22.33 8.14 15.26
C VAL A 23 -22.45 9.50 14.60
N GLU A 24 -21.65 9.75 13.57
CA GLU A 24 -21.67 10.96 12.74
C GLU A 24 -22.00 10.61 11.30
N ASP A 25 -22.70 11.50 10.60
CA ASP A 25 -22.99 11.36 9.18
C ASP A 25 -21.87 12.00 8.37
N TYR A 26 -21.28 11.24 7.44
CA TYR A 26 -20.23 11.74 6.56
C TYR A 26 -20.84 12.47 5.37
N GLN A 27 -20.71 13.80 5.38
CA GLN A 27 -21.18 14.72 4.33
C GLN A 27 -20.04 15.21 3.41
N GLY A 28 -18.84 14.61 3.53
CA GLY A 28 -17.68 14.96 2.70
C GLY A 28 -17.73 14.36 1.29
N GLN A 29 -16.72 14.66 0.48
CA GLN A 29 -16.59 14.13 -0.88
C GLN A 29 -16.57 12.59 -0.87
N ARG A 30 -17.29 11.95 -1.81
CA ARG A 30 -17.36 10.47 -1.94
C ARG A 30 -16.14 9.89 -2.67
N ALA A 31 -14.95 10.42 -2.39
CA ALA A 31 -13.66 9.96 -2.92
C ALA A 31 -12.88 9.22 -1.83
N ALA A 32 -12.17 8.15 -2.19
CA ALA A 32 -11.46 7.29 -1.24
C ALA A 32 -10.53 8.08 -0.30
N LYS A 33 -9.75 9.03 -0.83
CA LYS A 33 -8.87 9.89 -0.05
C LYS A 33 -9.62 10.71 1.01
N ALA A 34 -10.70 11.40 0.63
CA ALA A 34 -11.47 12.24 1.55
C ALA A 34 -12.14 11.41 2.67
N ILE A 35 -12.57 10.18 2.35
CA ILE A 35 -13.11 9.23 3.34
C ILE A 35 -12.01 8.77 4.31
N VAL A 36 -10.82 8.42 3.80
CA VAL A 36 -9.66 8.04 4.63
C VAL A 36 -9.25 9.19 5.55
N ASP A 37 -9.08 10.40 5.02
CA ASP A 37 -8.69 11.58 5.79
C ASP A 37 -9.70 11.86 6.92
N ALA A 38 -11.01 11.82 6.62
CA ALA A 38 -12.07 12.03 7.61
C ALA A 38 -12.17 10.92 8.68
N VAL A 39 -11.82 9.67 8.35
CA VAL A 39 -11.72 8.58 9.34
C VAL A 39 -10.47 8.75 10.20
N VAL A 40 -9.33 9.13 9.59
CA VAL A 40 -8.05 9.37 10.28
C VAL A 40 -8.16 10.48 11.33
N GLU A 41 -8.91 11.55 11.06
CA GLU A 41 -9.19 12.60 12.05
C GLU A 41 -9.95 12.08 13.28
N ARG A 42 -10.80 11.06 13.09
CA ARG A 42 -11.72 10.52 14.10
C ARG A 42 -11.15 9.36 14.91
N ILE A 43 -9.94 8.88 14.60
CA ILE A 43 -9.23 7.89 15.42
C ILE A 43 -8.97 8.47 16.82
N PRO A 44 -9.49 7.84 17.91
CA PRO A 44 -9.23 8.27 19.28
C PRO A 44 -7.73 8.39 19.58
N ASN A 45 -7.33 9.46 20.27
CA ASN A 45 -5.94 9.65 20.65
C ASN A 45 -5.71 9.28 22.12
N TYR A 46 -4.99 8.18 22.36
CA TYR A 46 -4.51 7.77 23.68
C TYR A 46 -3.05 8.14 23.94
N VAL A 47 -2.36 8.72 22.95
CA VAL A 47 -0.96 9.16 23.08
C VAL A 47 -0.89 10.48 23.86
N LYS A 48 -0.15 10.48 24.98
CA LYS A 48 0.17 11.70 25.73
C LYS A 48 1.27 12.50 25.01
N LYS A 49 1.15 13.82 24.95
CA LYS A 49 2.25 14.69 24.50
C LYS A 49 3.02 15.15 25.74
N LEU A 50 4.31 14.87 25.79
CA LEU A 50 5.17 15.22 26.93
C LEU A 50 6.01 16.44 26.60
N THR A 51 6.39 17.17 27.66
CA THR A 51 7.31 18.30 27.61
C THR A 51 8.48 18.05 28.56
N ASN A 52 9.53 18.88 28.45
CA ASN A 52 10.68 18.95 29.36
C ASN A 52 10.32 19.10 30.86
N LYS A 53 9.05 19.37 31.23
CA LYS A 53 8.57 19.46 32.62
C LYS A 53 7.88 18.19 33.12
N ASP A 54 7.27 17.44 32.20
CA ASP A 54 6.30 16.39 32.54
C ASP A 54 6.81 14.97 32.20
N TYR A 55 7.90 14.86 31.44
CA TYR A 55 8.39 13.57 30.98
C TYR A 55 9.00 12.72 32.11
N GLU A 56 9.81 13.31 32.99
CA GLU A 56 10.41 12.61 34.15
C GLU A 56 9.32 12.06 35.08
N SER A 57 8.34 12.90 35.45
CA SER A 57 7.23 12.49 36.32
C SER A 57 6.35 11.45 35.64
N TRP A 58 6.13 11.51 34.33
CA TRP A 58 5.42 10.46 33.59
C TRP A 58 6.19 9.13 33.50
N ILE A 59 7.52 9.17 33.35
CA ILE A 59 8.36 7.98 33.36
C ILE A 59 8.37 7.35 34.77
N ALA A 60 8.35 8.14 35.84
CA ALA A 60 8.32 7.66 37.22
C ALA A 60 6.93 7.24 37.74
N ALA A 61 5.82 7.75 37.18
CA ALA A 61 4.48 7.60 37.78
C ALA A 61 3.88 6.18 37.77
N ASP A 62 4.25 5.35 36.79
CA ASP A 62 3.64 4.04 36.53
C ASP A 62 4.74 3.00 36.22
N GLU A 63 4.73 1.81 36.81
CA GLU A 63 5.66 0.72 36.42
C GLU A 63 5.24 -0.04 35.15
N SER A 64 4.14 0.37 34.50
CA SER A 64 3.66 -0.17 33.23
C SER A 64 4.68 0.04 32.10
N PRO A 65 4.76 -0.84 31.08
CA PRO A 65 5.56 -0.57 29.89
C PRO A 65 5.15 0.74 29.20
N LYS A 66 6.13 1.47 28.69
CA LYS A 66 5.93 2.79 28.04
C LYS A 66 6.60 2.85 26.69
N ALA A 67 5.91 3.39 25.70
CA ALA A 67 6.44 3.63 24.36
C ALA A 67 6.56 5.13 24.12
N LEU A 68 7.79 5.60 23.85
CA LEU A 68 8.14 6.99 23.61
C LEU A 68 8.50 7.19 22.13
N LEU A 69 7.67 7.93 21.39
CA LEU A 69 8.03 8.37 20.03
C LEU A 69 8.65 9.77 20.08
N PHE A 70 9.89 9.88 19.61
CA PHE A 70 10.57 11.14 19.38
C PHE A 70 10.40 11.55 17.92
N THR A 71 9.91 12.76 17.69
CA THR A 71 9.66 13.26 16.33
C THR A 71 9.68 14.79 16.26
N GLU A 72 10.04 15.34 15.10
CA GLU A 72 9.94 16.77 14.84
C GLU A 72 8.48 17.23 14.67
N LYS A 73 7.59 16.33 14.22
CA LYS A 73 6.21 16.69 13.87
C LYS A 73 5.37 16.94 15.12
N GLY A 74 4.63 18.05 15.12
CA GLY A 74 3.82 18.45 16.27
C GLY A 74 2.50 17.69 16.46
N THR A 75 2.10 16.91 15.44
CA THR A 75 0.88 16.10 15.36
C THR A 75 1.17 14.64 15.70
N THR A 76 0.22 13.98 16.36
CA THR A 76 0.24 12.53 16.59
C THR A 76 -0.13 11.82 15.28
N SER A 77 0.78 11.00 14.75
CA SER A 77 0.54 10.26 13.51
C SER A 77 -0.65 9.29 13.65
N ALA A 78 -1.32 8.99 12.53
CA ALA A 78 -2.40 8.00 12.52
C ALA A 78 -1.90 6.61 12.97
N LEU A 79 -0.65 6.27 12.60
CA LEU A 79 0.02 5.02 12.98
C LEU A 79 0.25 4.94 14.50
N LEU A 80 0.79 5.98 15.14
CA LEU A 80 1.01 5.95 16.59
C LEU A 80 -0.32 5.91 17.35
N ARG A 81 -1.37 6.59 16.85
CA ARG A 81 -2.72 6.50 17.41
C ARG A 81 -3.31 5.10 17.28
N SER A 82 -3.08 4.39 16.18
CA SER A 82 -3.58 3.01 16.04
C SER A 82 -2.84 2.03 16.96
N LEU A 83 -1.52 2.10 17.06
CA LEU A 83 -0.76 1.29 18.03
C LEU A 83 -1.18 1.56 19.48
N ALA A 84 -1.44 2.82 19.84
CA ALA A 84 -1.93 3.18 21.18
C ALA A 84 -3.37 2.70 21.48
N ILE A 85 -4.14 2.33 20.45
CA ILE A 85 -5.44 1.65 20.60
C ILE A 85 -5.22 0.14 20.73
N ASP A 86 -4.39 -0.45 19.87
CA ASP A 86 -4.10 -1.88 19.87
C ASP A 86 -3.54 -2.34 21.23
N PHE A 87 -2.63 -1.56 21.83
CA PHE A 87 -2.04 -1.86 23.15
C PHE A 87 -2.70 -1.09 24.32
N LEU A 88 -3.92 -0.55 24.13
CA LEU A 88 -4.60 0.25 25.16
C LEU A 88 -4.77 -0.54 26.47
N GLY A 89 -4.16 -0.02 27.55
CA GLY A 89 -4.14 -0.66 28.87
C GLY A 89 -2.97 -1.62 29.11
N GLY A 90 -2.23 -2.00 28.06
CA GLY A 90 -0.99 -2.79 28.17
C GLY A 90 0.28 -1.94 28.07
N ILE A 91 0.33 -0.99 27.13
CA ILE A 91 1.47 -0.08 26.95
C ILE A 91 0.98 1.36 26.94
N ASN A 92 1.65 2.22 27.71
CA ASN A 92 1.39 3.65 27.79
C ASN A 92 2.18 4.41 26.72
N PHE A 93 1.52 5.04 25.75
CA PHE A 93 2.19 5.76 24.65
C PHE A 93 2.34 7.25 24.93
N ALA A 94 3.50 7.78 24.60
CA ALA A 94 3.75 9.20 24.58
C ALA A 94 4.57 9.66 23.36
N GLN A 95 4.45 10.95 23.04
CA GLN A 95 5.17 11.63 21.98
C GLN A 95 5.95 12.80 22.56
N ILE A 96 7.24 12.88 22.23
CA ILE A 96 8.16 13.97 22.58
C ILE A 96 8.57 14.67 21.28
N ARG A 97 8.67 16.00 21.33
CA ARG A 97 9.13 16.82 20.19
C ARG A 97 10.65 16.99 20.24
N SER A 98 11.30 17.12 19.09
CA SER A 98 12.74 17.45 19.00
C SER A 98 13.14 18.77 19.70
N LYS A 99 12.18 19.65 20.01
CA LYS A 99 12.39 20.87 20.81
C LYS A 99 12.59 20.62 22.31
N GLU A 100 12.23 19.44 22.81
CA GLU A 100 12.33 19.08 24.23
C GLU A 100 13.72 18.48 24.52
N SER A 101 14.75 19.34 24.49
CA SER A 101 16.16 18.91 24.45
C SER A 101 16.57 17.99 25.62
N LYS A 102 16.06 18.22 26.83
CA LYS A 102 16.41 17.41 28.02
C LYS A 102 16.09 15.93 27.82
N ALA A 103 14.90 15.64 27.29
CA ALA A 103 14.48 14.28 27.03
C ALA A 103 15.25 13.66 25.85
N VAL A 104 15.54 14.44 24.81
CA VAL A 104 16.34 13.99 23.66
C VAL A 104 17.77 13.62 24.09
N GLU A 105 18.40 14.46 24.91
CA GLU A 105 19.74 14.25 25.48
C GLU A 105 19.76 13.05 26.44
N GLN A 106 18.80 12.94 27.35
CA GLN A 106 18.73 11.84 28.33
C GLN A 106 18.57 10.45 27.69
N PHE A 107 17.90 10.37 26.54
CA PHE A 107 17.75 9.12 25.78
C PHE A 107 18.76 8.97 24.63
N GLY A 108 19.73 9.89 24.49
CA GLY A 108 20.82 9.79 23.51
C GLY A 108 20.39 9.88 22.04
N ILE A 109 19.30 10.58 21.73
CA ILE A 109 18.63 10.48 20.44
C ILE A 109 19.22 11.45 19.42
N THR A 110 19.80 10.90 18.36
CA THR A 110 20.46 11.65 17.27
C THR A 110 19.61 11.72 15.99
N SER A 111 18.69 10.77 15.79
CA SER A 111 17.83 10.65 14.61
C SER A 111 16.35 10.85 14.95
N PHE A 112 15.57 11.33 13.98
CA PHE A 112 14.10 11.41 14.08
C PHE A 112 13.46 10.89 12.79
N PRO A 113 12.32 10.17 12.85
CA PRO A 113 11.62 9.73 14.06
C PRO A 113 12.22 8.45 14.66
N THR A 114 12.30 8.39 15.99
CA THR A 114 12.83 7.23 16.72
C THR A 114 11.84 6.81 17.80
N LEU A 115 11.54 5.51 17.89
CA LEU A 115 10.69 4.93 18.93
C LEU A 115 11.58 4.27 19.98
N ILE A 116 11.27 4.47 21.26
CA ILE A 116 11.90 3.79 22.39
C ILE A 116 10.83 3.07 23.20
N LEU A 117 11.12 1.84 23.60
CA LEU A 117 10.31 1.05 24.52
C LEU A 117 11.01 0.97 25.88
N LEU A 118 10.29 1.35 26.92
CA LEU A 118 10.65 1.14 28.31
C LEU A 118 9.84 -0.08 28.80
N PRO A 119 10.46 -1.24 29.06
CA PRO A 119 9.76 -2.38 29.65
C PRO A 119 9.26 -2.08 31.07
N ALA A 120 8.36 -2.91 31.58
CA ALA A 120 7.91 -2.80 32.97
C ALA A 120 9.07 -3.03 33.96
N GLY A 121 8.97 -2.44 35.16
CA GLY A 121 9.90 -2.72 36.27
C GLY A 121 11.33 -2.19 36.11
N GLY A 122 11.54 -1.12 35.33
CA GLY A 122 12.81 -0.39 35.32
C GLY A 122 13.97 -1.05 34.54
N SER A 123 13.65 -1.93 33.59
CA SER A 123 14.64 -2.47 32.64
C SER A 123 15.16 -1.38 31.69
N GLU A 124 16.32 -1.61 31.07
CA GLU A 124 16.97 -0.64 30.18
C GLU A 124 16.07 -0.26 28.97
N PRO A 125 16.13 1.01 28.50
CA PRO A 125 15.40 1.44 27.32
C PRO A 125 15.84 0.69 26.05
N VAL A 126 14.89 0.07 25.35
CA VAL A 126 15.14 -0.58 24.07
C VAL A 126 14.81 0.40 22.94
N VAL A 127 15.80 0.76 22.12
CA VAL A 127 15.62 1.60 20.94
C VAL A 127 15.12 0.77 19.76
N TYR A 128 14.17 1.31 19.00
CA TYR A 128 13.66 0.69 17.78
C TYR A 128 14.41 1.22 16.55
N GLU A 129 15.16 0.34 15.89
CA GLU A 129 15.92 0.64 14.67
C GLU A 129 15.23 0.14 13.38
N GLY A 130 14.05 -0.48 13.50
CA GLY A 130 13.28 -0.98 12.36
C GLY A 130 12.56 0.11 11.57
N GLU A 131 12.03 -0.24 10.39
CA GLU A 131 11.21 0.69 9.61
C GLU A 131 9.93 1.08 10.35
N MET A 132 9.44 2.30 10.16
CA MET A 132 8.24 2.85 10.79
C MET A 132 6.91 2.31 10.19
N LYS A 133 6.83 0.99 9.99
CA LYS A 133 5.66 0.25 9.49
C LYS A 133 4.91 -0.37 10.67
N LYS A 134 3.56 -0.37 10.63
CA LYS A 134 2.72 -0.83 11.75
C LYS A 134 3.07 -2.26 12.20
N ALA A 135 3.30 -3.18 11.25
CA ALA A 135 3.57 -4.59 11.56
C ALA A 135 4.85 -4.78 12.40
N LEU A 136 5.98 -4.21 11.93
CA LEU A 136 7.28 -4.32 12.62
C LEU A 136 7.27 -3.60 13.97
N MET A 137 6.63 -2.43 14.06
CA MET A 137 6.45 -1.73 15.33
C MET A 137 5.56 -2.53 16.31
N LEU A 138 4.52 -3.21 15.81
CA LEU A 138 3.65 -4.06 16.64
C LEU A 138 4.40 -5.29 17.16
N GLU A 139 5.22 -5.94 16.33
CA GLU A 139 6.12 -7.01 16.74
C GLU A 139 7.11 -6.53 17.81
N PHE A 140 7.77 -5.40 17.60
CA PHE A 140 8.66 -4.77 18.58
C PHE A 140 7.96 -4.30 19.88
N LEU A 141 6.66 -4.01 19.85
CA LEU A 141 5.89 -3.68 21.06
C LEU A 141 5.36 -4.95 21.76
N SER A 142 5.19 -6.05 21.02
CA SER A 142 4.63 -7.30 21.54
C SER A 142 5.49 -7.99 22.60
N GLN A 143 6.80 -7.71 22.62
CA GLN A 143 7.73 -8.15 23.67
C GLN A 143 7.43 -7.53 25.06
N ALA A 144 6.74 -6.38 25.13
CA ALA A 144 6.38 -5.75 26.40
C ALA A 144 4.93 -6.01 26.85
N ALA A 145 4.00 -6.17 25.92
CA ALA A 145 2.62 -6.56 26.21
C ALA A 145 1.99 -7.19 24.96
N GLN A 146 1.00 -8.08 25.13
CA GLN A 146 0.24 -8.57 23.98
C GLN A 146 -0.71 -7.48 23.44
N PRO A 147 -0.87 -7.33 22.12
CA PRO A 147 -1.89 -6.46 21.56
C PRO A 147 -3.28 -6.97 21.95
N ASN A 148 -4.20 -6.05 22.21
CA ASN A 148 -5.60 -6.40 22.45
C ASN A 148 -6.16 -7.13 21.22
N PRO A 149 -6.94 -8.22 21.42
CA PRO A 149 -7.60 -8.88 20.32
C PRO A 149 -8.55 -7.91 19.62
N ASP A 150 -8.51 -7.91 18.28
CA ASP A 150 -9.48 -7.16 17.47
C ASP A 150 -10.90 -7.54 17.94
N PRO A 151 -11.77 -6.57 18.31
CA PRO A 151 -13.14 -6.84 18.72
C PRO A 151 -13.99 -7.35 17.54
N ALA A 152 -13.76 -8.61 17.18
CA ALA A 152 -14.60 -9.38 16.30
C ALA A 152 -16.06 -9.25 16.76
N PRO A 153 -17.02 -9.11 15.82
CA PRO A 153 -18.42 -8.89 16.16
C PRO A 153 -18.92 -10.01 17.06
N ALA A 154 -19.21 -9.66 18.31
CA ALA A 154 -19.51 -10.63 19.36
C ALA A 154 -20.69 -11.52 18.94
N VAL A 155 -20.42 -12.81 18.74
CA VAL A 155 -21.45 -13.82 18.49
C VAL A 155 -22.48 -13.70 19.62
N PRO A 156 -23.78 -13.48 19.32
CA PRO A 156 -24.74 -13.08 20.33
C PRO A 156 -24.90 -14.17 21.39
N LYS A 157 -24.37 -13.93 22.59
CA LYS A 157 -24.59 -14.78 23.77
C LYS A 157 -26.09 -14.87 24.01
N LYS A 158 -26.69 -16.02 23.68
CA LYS A 158 -28.10 -16.33 23.97
C LYS A 158 -28.36 -16.11 25.45
N LYS A 159 -29.12 -15.08 25.79
CA LYS A 159 -29.64 -14.91 27.15
C LYS A 159 -30.62 -16.04 27.42
N SER A 160 -30.39 -16.77 28.51
CA SER A 160 -31.32 -17.75 29.05
C SER A 160 -32.59 -17.05 29.51
N SER A 161 -33.73 -17.41 28.91
CA SER A 161 -35.06 -17.00 29.35
C SER A 161 -35.91 -18.23 29.67
N SER A 162 -36.04 -18.53 30.96
CA SER A 162 -37.00 -19.50 31.49
C SER A 162 -38.26 -18.75 32.00
N PRO A 163 -39.39 -19.41 32.28
CA PRO A 163 -40.29 -19.85 31.22
C PRO A 163 -41.77 -19.46 31.47
N LYS A 164 -42.59 -19.40 30.41
CA LYS A 164 -44.06 -19.55 30.53
C LYS A 164 -44.60 -20.53 29.47
N LYS A 165 -45.61 -21.29 29.90
CA LYS A 165 -46.15 -22.55 29.36
C LYS A 165 -47.54 -22.29 28.72
N PRO A 166 -48.27 -23.27 28.13
CA PRO A 166 -48.06 -24.00 26.86
C PRO A 166 -49.26 -23.94 25.88
N ALA A 167 -49.12 -24.53 24.67
CA ALA A 167 -50.18 -25.34 24.01
C ALA A 167 -49.61 -26.22 22.87
N SER A 168 -50.06 -27.49 22.79
CA SER A 168 -50.19 -28.42 21.62
C SER A 168 -49.22 -28.35 20.41
N SER A 169 -48.76 -29.46 19.79
CA SER A 169 -49.13 -30.89 19.87
C SER A 169 -48.14 -31.81 19.09
N SER A 170 -48.20 -33.13 19.35
CA SER A 170 -47.67 -34.24 18.53
C SER A 170 -46.13 -34.44 18.55
N SER A 171 -45.61 -35.42 19.29
CA SER A 171 -45.42 -36.85 18.90
C SER A 171 -44.28 -37.02 17.87
N SER A 172 -43.22 -37.81 18.11
CA SER A 172 -43.20 -39.13 18.75
C SER A 172 -41.92 -39.44 19.57
N THR A 173 -41.96 -40.54 20.33
CA THR A 173 -40.97 -41.01 21.30
C THR A 173 -39.91 -41.97 20.73
N VAL A 174 -38.66 -41.90 21.22
CA VAL A 174 -37.92 -43.10 21.68
C VAL A 174 -37.06 -42.76 22.91
N VAL A 175 -36.94 -43.73 23.81
CA VAL A 175 -36.24 -43.76 25.10
C VAL A 175 -35.80 -45.22 25.34
N ASP A 176 -34.77 -45.55 26.12
CA ASP A 176 -33.94 -44.74 27.05
C ASP A 176 -32.51 -45.36 27.19
N SER A 177 -31.70 -44.85 28.15
CA SER A 177 -30.63 -45.60 28.85
C SER A 177 -29.29 -45.93 28.15
N ASP A 178 -28.15 -46.16 28.83
CA ASP A 178 -27.57 -45.56 30.07
C ASP A 178 -26.16 -46.17 30.39
N ILE A 179 -25.19 -45.32 30.83
CA ILE A 179 -24.10 -45.62 31.81
C ILE A 179 -23.01 -46.66 31.29
N PRO A 180 -21.85 -46.94 31.95
CA PRO A 180 -20.60 -46.15 31.88
C PRO A 180 -19.27 -46.95 31.61
N THR A 181 -18.15 -46.20 31.56
CA THR A 181 -16.78 -46.51 32.06
C THR A 181 -16.30 -47.97 32.21
N ASP A 182 -15.26 -48.36 31.45
CA ASP A 182 -13.95 -48.72 32.03
C ASP A 182 -12.77 -48.63 31.01
N LEU A 183 -11.54 -48.64 31.52
CA LEU A 183 -10.22 -48.55 30.86
C LEU A 183 -9.80 -49.88 30.14
N PRO A 184 -8.73 -49.96 29.30
CA PRO A 184 -7.51 -49.13 29.29
C PRO A 184 -6.91 -48.73 27.91
N SER A 185 -5.80 -48.00 27.98
CA SER A 185 -5.04 -47.44 26.84
C SER A 185 -4.33 -48.47 25.96
N PRO A 186 -4.18 -48.16 24.66
CA PRO A 186 -2.96 -48.49 23.91
C PRO A 186 -2.24 -47.23 23.41
N LYS A 187 -0.90 -47.30 23.48
CA LYS A 187 0.03 -46.35 22.87
C LYS A 187 -0.09 -46.44 21.34
N VAL A 188 -0.40 -45.32 20.67
CA VAL A 188 -0.17 -45.16 19.22
C VAL A 188 0.63 -43.87 19.02
N GLU A 189 1.63 -43.94 18.15
CA GLU A 189 2.57 -42.86 17.89
C GLU A 189 1.93 -41.77 17.03
N ILE A 190 2.42 -40.54 17.15
CA ILE A 190 1.85 -39.34 16.51
C ILE A 190 2.52 -39.13 15.15
N PRO A 191 1.82 -39.25 14.01
CA PRO A 191 2.24 -38.63 12.76
C PRO A 191 1.96 -37.11 12.83
N PRO A 192 2.82 -36.25 12.28
CA PRO A 192 2.60 -34.81 12.33
C PRO A 192 1.37 -34.42 11.52
N GLU A 193 0.43 -33.73 12.16
CA GLU A 193 -0.80 -33.23 11.54
C GLU A 193 -0.47 -32.24 10.41
N GLU A 194 -0.89 -32.56 9.18
CA GLU A 194 -0.54 -31.77 8.00
C GLU A 194 -1.21 -30.39 8.04
N LYS A 195 -0.41 -29.34 7.79
CA LYS A 195 -0.91 -27.97 7.65
C LYS A 195 -1.93 -27.93 6.49
N PRO A 196 -3.06 -27.20 6.62
CA PRO A 196 -4.08 -27.18 5.59
C PRO A 196 -3.49 -26.71 4.26
N VAL A 197 -3.68 -27.54 3.23
CA VAL A 197 -3.17 -27.31 1.87
C VAL A 197 -3.68 -25.98 1.36
N LYS A 198 -2.76 -25.04 1.11
CA LYS A 198 -3.06 -23.83 0.34
C LYS A 198 -3.46 -24.27 -1.07
N VAL A 199 -4.74 -24.11 -1.41
CA VAL A 199 -5.17 -24.16 -2.81
C VAL A 199 -4.34 -23.13 -3.58
N PRO A 200 -3.61 -23.50 -4.64
CA PRO A 200 -2.85 -22.53 -5.43
C PRO A 200 -3.84 -21.57 -6.08
N VAL A 201 -3.85 -20.32 -5.62
CA VAL A 201 -4.53 -19.23 -6.34
C VAL A 201 -3.78 -19.07 -7.65
N LYS A 202 -4.41 -19.45 -8.77
CA LYS A 202 -3.82 -19.25 -10.09
C LYS A 202 -3.65 -17.75 -10.29
N VAL A 203 -2.41 -17.27 -10.21
CA VAL A 203 -2.07 -15.85 -10.32
C VAL A 203 -2.50 -15.37 -11.71
N PRO A 204 -3.20 -14.22 -11.85
CA PRO A 204 -3.63 -13.72 -13.16
C PRO A 204 -2.42 -13.46 -14.07
N GLU A 205 -2.35 -14.18 -15.19
CA GLU A 205 -1.28 -14.04 -16.17
C GLU A 205 -1.28 -12.61 -16.74
N VAL A 206 -0.10 -11.97 -16.79
CA VAL A 206 0.08 -10.61 -17.33
C VAL A 206 -0.29 -10.61 -18.81
N ALA A 207 -1.04 -9.60 -19.25
CA ALA A 207 -1.46 -9.49 -20.65
C ALA A 207 -0.24 -9.44 -21.60
N GLN A 208 -0.16 -10.40 -22.52
CA GLN A 208 0.98 -10.53 -23.43
C GLN A 208 0.74 -9.79 -24.75
N LEU A 209 1.74 -9.02 -25.18
CA LEU A 209 1.75 -8.28 -26.45
C LEU A 209 2.59 -9.03 -27.47
N ALA A 210 2.03 -10.13 -27.98
CA ALA A 210 2.71 -11.01 -28.93
C ALA A 210 2.90 -10.37 -30.32
N THR A 211 1.99 -9.48 -30.75
CA THR A 211 2.07 -8.81 -32.05
C THR A 211 2.72 -7.43 -31.95
N PRO A 212 3.42 -6.94 -33.00
CA PRO A 212 3.96 -5.58 -33.02
C PRO A 212 2.86 -4.52 -33.01
N GLU A 213 1.74 -4.78 -33.69
CA GLU A 213 0.56 -3.91 -33.78
C GLU A 213 -0.08 -3.67 -32.40
N ASP A 214 -0.21 -4.72 -31.59
CA ASP A 214 -0.71 -4.63 -30.21
C ASP A 214 0.16 -3.70 -29.34
N LEU A 215 1.48 -3.76 -29.51
CA LEU A 215 2.44 -2.97 -28.74
C LEU A 215 2.38 -1.47 -29.11
N GLU A 216 2.28 -1.17 -30.41
CA GLU A 216 2.02 0.19 -30.89
C GLU A 216 0.69 0.74 -30.38
N ALA A 217 -0.40 0.01 -30.62
CA ALA A 217 -1.76 0.46 -30.37
C ALA A 217 -2.04 0.69 -28.87
N LYS A 218 -1.40 -0.07 -27.99
CA LYS A 218 -1.59 0.07 -26.52
C LYS A 218 -0.59 1.02 -25.88
N CYS A 219 0.68 1.02 -26.31
CA CYS A 219 1.76 1.69 -25.56
C CYS A 219 2.62 2.68 -26.35
N LEU A 220 2.83 2.52 -27.66
CA LEU A 220 3.74 3.36 -28.46
C LEU A 220 3.01 4.30 -29.43
N ASN A 221 2.02 5.04 -28.94
CA ASN A 221 1.25 6.02 -29.72
C ASN A 221 1.09 7.35 -28.97
N SER A 222 0.86 8.44 -29.69
CA SER A 222 0.73 9.80 -29.14
C SER A 222 -0.40 9.97 -28.12
N LYS A 223 -1.31 9.00 -27.99
CA LYS A 223 -2.44 9.02 -27.05
C LYS A 223 -2.19 8.15 -25.81
N SER A 224 -1.21 7.24 -25.81
CA SER A 224 -0.97 6.30 -24.71
C SER A 224 -0.46 7.00 -23.45
N GLY A 225 -0.85 6.47 -22.29
CA GLY A 225 -0.31 6.90 -21.00
C GLY A 225 1.06 6.28 -20.72
N SER A 226 1.43 6.21 -19.45
CA SER A 226 2.55 5.36 -19.05
C SER A 226 2.14 3.89 -19.17
N CYS A 227 2.95 3.05 -19.80
CA CYS A 227 2.87 1.59 -19.77
C CYS A 227 4.09 1.01 -19.05
N ILE A 228 3.93 -0.13 -18.40
CA ILE A 228 5.04 -0.97 -17.94
C ILE A 228 5.14 -2.19 -18.85
N LEU A 229 6.32 -2.41 -19.43
CA LEU A 229 6.63 -3.50 -20.34
C LEU A 229 7.71 -4.38 -19.72
N THR A 230 7.44 -5.68 -19.62
CA THR A 230 8.45 -6.69 -19.29
C THR A 230 8.95 -7.29 -20.60
N LEU A 231 10.17 -6.93 -21.00
CA LEU A 231 10.80 -7.46 -22.21
C LEU A 231 11.43 -8.81 -21.88
N LEU A 232 10.87 -9.89 -22.43
CA LEU A 232 11.39 -11.24 -22.21
C LEU A 232 12.68 -11.47 -23.00
N ALA A 233 13.52 -12.37 -22.51
CA ALA A 233 14.67 -12.89 -23.24
C ALA A 233 14.23 -13.80 -24.40
N GLU A 234 15.10 -13.98 -25.39
CA GLU A 234 14.87 -14.87 -26.54
C GLU A 234 15.11 -16.33 -26.11
N THR A 235 14.06 -17.16 -26.22
CA THR A 235 14.13 -18.61 -25.96
C THR A 235 14.15 -19.38 -27.27
N GLU A 236 14.87 -20.51 -27.31
CA GLU A 236 15.02 -21.33 -28.51
C GLU A 236 13.71 -21.95 -29.01
N SER A 237 12.68 -22.03 -28.16
CA SER A 237 11.32 -22.42 -28.54
C SER A 237 10.28 -21.70 -27.65
N PRO A 238 9.00 -21.61 -28.07
CA PRO A 238 7.94 -21.00 -27.26
C PRO A 238 7.57 -21.83 -26.02
N ASP A 239 7.91 -23.12 -25.99
CA ASP A 239 7.67 -24.04 -24.86
C ASP A 239 8.91 -24.26 -23.98
N THR A 240 10.05 -23.64 -24.32
CA THR A 240 11.28 -23.73 -23.51
C THR A 240 11.08 -22.96 -22.20
N GLU A 241 11.48 -23.57 -21.08
CA GLU A 241 11.35 -22.92 -19.77
C GLU A 241 12.06 -21.56 -19.72
N LEU A 242 11.30 -20.52 -19.37
CA LEU A 242 11.83 -19.18 -19.15
C LEU A 242 12.93 -19.19 -18.07
N PRO A 243 13.99 -18.34 -18.21
CA PRO A 243 15.01 -18.16 -17.19
C PRO A 243 14.42 -17.85 -15.81
N ALA A 244 15.12 -18.25 -14.74
CA ALA A 244 14.65 -18.03 -13.36
C ALA A 244 14.33 -16.55 -13.06
N SER A 245 15.17 -15.63 -13.55
CA SER A 245 14.96 -14.18 -13.47
C SER A 245 13.73 -13.70 -14.26
N ALA A 246 13.41 -14.33 -15.38
CA ALA A 246 12.21 -14.02 -16.17
C ALA A 246 10.93 -14.50 -15.47
N LYS A 247 10.98 -15.67 -14.83
CA LYS A 247 9.88 -16.19 -14.00
C LYS A 247 9.64 -15.28 -12.79
N GLU A 248 10.70 -14.83 -12.12
CA GLU A 248 10.63 -13.89 -10.99
C GLU A 248 10.07 -12.51 -11.41
N ALA A 249 10.57 -11.94 -12.52
CA ALA A 249 10.06 -10.70 -13.08
C ALA A 249 8.56 -10.78 -13.41
N LEU A 250 8.13 -11.86 -14.08
CA LEU A 250 6.72 -12.08 -14.41
C LEU A 250 5.85 -12.31 -13.17
N SER A 251 6.31 -13.02 -12.14
CA SER A 251 5.55 -13.19 -10.90
C SER A 251 5.37 -11.85 -10.17
N THR A 252 6.45 -11.07 -10.03
CA THR A 252 6.40 -9.74 -9.40
C THR A 252 5.49 -8.79 -10.17
N VAL A 253 5.63 -8.73 -11.50
CA VAL A 253 4.80 -7.86 -12.35
C VAL A 253 3.33 -8.32 -12.36
N SER A 254 3.06 -9.63 -12.31
CA SER A 254 1.70 -10.16 -12.16
C SER A 254 1.04 -9.70 -10.86
N GLU A 255 1.71 -9.90 -9.71
CA GLU A 255 1.21 -9.47 -8.41
C GLU A 255 0.95 -7.95 -8.36
N LEU A 256 1.88 -7.15 -8.89
CA LEU A 256 1.74 -5.69 -8.92
C LEU A 256 0.65 -5.24 -9.91
N SER A 257 0.48 -5.92 -11.04
CA SER A 257 -0.61 -5.63 -11.98
C SER A 257 -1.98 -5.84 -11.32
N HIS A 258 -2.13 -6.88 -10.51
CA HIS A 258 -3.36 -7.14 -9.75
C HIS A 258 -3.55 -6.12 -8.61
N LYS A 259 -2.50 -5.85 -7.83
CA LYS A 259 -2.49 -4.89 -6.70
C LYS A 259 -2.83 -3.46 -7.14
N LEU A 260 -2.44 -3.06 -8.36
CA LEU A 260 -2.61 -1.71 -8.89
C LEU A 260 -3.80 -1.58 -9.87
N THR A 261 -4.68 -2.58 -9.95
CA THR A 261 -5.92 -2.52 -10.74
C THR A 261 -6.74 -1.27 -10.41
N GLY A 262 -6.99 -0.44 -11.43
CA GLY A 262 -7.74 0.82 -11.30
C GLY A 262 -6.89 2.10 -11.31
N HIS A 263 -5.57 2.00 -11.30
CA HIS A 263 -4.67 3.11 -11.62
C HIS A 263 -4.29 3.09 -13.11
N HIS A 264 -4.11 4.26 -13.74
CA HIS A 264 -3.89 4.41 -15.19
C HIS A 264 -2.47 3.99 -15.66
N LEU A 265 -2.04 2.78 -15.31
CA LEU A 265 -0.71 2.24 -15.57
C LEU A 265 -0.85 0.74 -15.93
N PRO A 266 -1.14 0.40 -17.19
CA PRO A 266 -1.24 -1.00 -17.62
C PRO A 266 0.13 -1.68 -17.63
N PHE A 267 0.09 -2.99 -17.39
CA PHE A 267 1.23 -3.89 -17.35
C PHE A 267 1.13 -4.90 -18.48
N TYR A 268 2.23 -5.11 -19.19
CA TYR A 268 2.30 -6.04 -20.30
C TYR A 268 3.60 -6.84 -20.31
N SER A 269 3.53 -8.10 -20.75
CA SER A 269 4.70 -8.90 -21.12
C SER A 269 4.90 -8.83 -22.64
N VAL A 270 6.14 -8.71 -23.08
CA VAL A 270 6.50 -8.59 -24.50
C VAL A 270 7.52 -9.67 -24.85
N PRO A 271 7.14 -10.68 -25.65
CA PRO A 271 8.05 -11.73 -26.13
C PRO A 271 9.15 -11.19 -27.03
N ALA A 272 10.34 -11.80 -26.99
CA ALA A 272 11.46 -11.44 -27.87
C ALA A 272 11.19 -11.65 -29.37
N ILE A 273 10.23 -12.52 -29.74
CA ILE A 273 9.79 -12.72 -31.12
C ILE A 273 9.08 -11.48 -31.72
N ASN A 274 8.62 -10.53 -30.89
CA ASN A 274 8.00 -9.30 -31.36
C ASN A 274 9.07 -8.36 -31.97
N SER A 275 8.94 -8.05 -33.26
CA SER A 275 9.88 -7.19 -34.00
C SER A 275 10.06 -5.81 -33.35
N HIS A 276 8.99 -5.21 -32.82
CA HIS A 276 9.06 -3.90 -32.16
C HIS A 276 9.71 -3.98 -30.77
N ALA A 277 9.73 -5.15 -30.12
CA ALA A 277 10.54 -5.37 -28.92
C ALA A 277 12.05 -5.36 -29.24
N LYS A 278 12.44 -5.87 -30.41
CA LYS A 278 13.83 -5.80 -30.88
C LYS A 278 14.23 -4.36 -31.20
N ILE A 279 13.39 -3.61 -31.93
CA ILE A 279 13.60 -2.17 -32.19
C ILE A 279 13.71 -1.39 -30.87
N LEU A 280 12.80 -1.62 -29.91
CA LEU A 280 12.88 -0.99 -28.58
C LEU A 280 14.21 -1.28 -27.88
N ARG A 281 14.71 -2.52 -27.87
CA ARG A 281 16.00 -2.83 -27.23
C ARG A 281 17.15 -2.07 -27.88
N THR A 282 17.20 -2.03 -29.22
CA THR A 282 18.25 -1.32 -29.97
C THR A 282 18.19 0.20 -29.74
N GLU A 283 17.03 0.82 -29.92
CA GLU A 283 16.83 2.28 -29.79
C GLU A 283 17.04 2.79 -28.35
N LEU A 284 16.78 1.96 -27.34
CA LEU A 284 16.94 2.31 -25.93
C LEU A 284 18.33 1.94 -25.36
N GLY A 285 19.21 1.36 -26.17
CA GLY A 285 20.57 0.98 -25.76
C GLY A 285 20.61 -0.15 -24.72
N LEU A 286 19.64 -1.06 -24.78
CA LEU A 286 19.48 -2.18 -23.84
C LEU A 286 20.25 -3.43 -24.31
N SER A 287 20.48 -4.38 -23.41
CA SER A 287 21.35 -5.53 -23.70
C SER A 287 20.71 -6.48 -24.72
N GLU A 288 21.52 -7.01 -25.63
CA GLU A 288 21.03 -7.84 -26.74
C GLU A 288 20.45 -9.17 -26.24
N THR A 289 19.11 -9.29 -26.41
CA THR A 289 18.20 -10.47 -26.40
C THR A 289 18.30 -11.53 -25.29
N SER A 290 19.33 -11.54 -24.46
CA SER A 290 19.61 -12.58 -23.45
C SER A 290 19.09 -12.26 -22.06
N THR A 291 18.85 -10.99 -21.75
CA THR A 291 18.34 -10.50 -20.45
C THR A 291 16.83 -10.29 -20.48
N THR A 292 16.16 -10.59 -19.38
CA THR A 292 14.80 -10.05 -19.14
C THR A 292 14.93 -8.70 -18.47
N GLU A 293 14.17 -7.72 -18.93
CA GLU A 293 14.28 -6.32 -18.50
C GLU A 293 12.89 -5.73 -18.28
N ILE A 294 12.77 -4.79 -17.35
CA ILE A 294 11.52 -4.06 -17.09
C ILE A 294 11.74 -2.60 -17.49
N ILE A 295 10.90 -2.10 -18.40
CA ILE A 295 10.91 -0.70 -18.82
C ILE A 295 9.53 -0.07 -18.62
N ALA A 296 9.53 1.24 -18.42
CA ALA A 296 8.33 2.05 -18.45
C ALA A 296 8.44 3.06 -19.59
N VAL A 297 7.40 3.15 -20.41
CA VAL A 297 7.33 4.03 -21.60
C VAL A 297 6.07 4.88 -21.53
N ASN A 298 6.11 6.11 -22.04
CA ASN A 298 4.95 6.98 -22.13
C ASN A 298 4.88 7.64 -23.51
N GLY A 299 4.00 7.14 -24.37
CA GLY A 299 3.89 7.61 -25.76
C GLY A 299 3.46 9.08 -25.86
N ARG A 300 2.43 9.49 -25.10
CA ARG A 300 1.95 10.89 -25.11
C ARG A 300 2.99 11.92 -24.65
N ARG A 301 3.88 11.56 -23.72
CA ARG A 301 4.90 12.48 -23.16
C ARG A 301 6.33 12.20 -23.64
N GLY A 302 6.52 11.25 -24.58
CA GLY A 302 7.81 10.99 -25.22
C GLY A 302 8.96 10.67 -24.25
N TRP A 303 8.71 9.92 -23.18
CA TRP A 303 9.76 9.53 -22.22
C TRP A 303 9.73 8.04 -21.87
N TRP A 304 10.87 7.54 -21.41
CA TRP A 304 11.02 6.19 -20.88
C TRP A 304 11.93 6.13 -19.64
N ARG A 305 11.86 5.01 -18.93
CA ARG A 305 12.73 4.65 -17.79
C ARG A 305 13.04 3.15 -17.83
N HIS A 306 14.27 2.79 -17.45
CA HIS A 306 14.70 1.42 -17.20
C HIS A 306 14.63 1.10 -15.70
N TYR A 307 14.36 -0.15 -15.35
CA TYR A 307 14.60 -0.72 -14.03
C TYR A 307 15.91 -1.51 -14.06
N SER A 308 16.88 -1.18 -13.19
CA SER A 308 18.14 -1.92 -13.16
C SER A 308 17.91 -3.34 -12.66
N SER A 309 18.33 -4.34 -13.44
CA SER A 309 18.27 -5.75 -13.03
C SER A 309 19.34 -6.12 -11.98
N GLU A 310 20.26 -5.21 -11.64
CA GLU A 310 21.30 -5.41 -10.62
C GLU A 310 20.71 -5.65 -9.22
N ASP A 311 19.58 -5.02 -8.90
CA ASP A 311 18.84 -5.20 -7.64
C ASP A 311 17.93 -6.45 -7.62
N GLY A 312 17.95 -7.26 -8.69
CA GLY A 312 17.04 -8.40 -8.90
C GLY A 312 15.58 -7.98 -9.15
N PHE A 313 14.67 -8.95 -9.27
CA PHE A 313 13.25 -8.69 -9.57
C PHE A 313 12.33 -8.77 -8.34
N GLY A 314 12.89 -8.51 -7.15
CA GLY A 314 12.17 -8.55 -5.89
C GLY A 314 11.02 -7.55 -5.81
N LEU A 315 9.87 -8.03 -5.31
CA LEU A 315 8.59 -7.30 -5.24
C LEU A 315 8.73 -5.86 -4.77
N HIS A 316 9.44 -5.62 -3.67
CA HIS A 316 9.55 -4.29 -3.07
C HIS A 316 10.35 -3.29 -3.94
N SER A 317 11.41 -3.75 -4.60
CA SER A 317 12.24 -2.87 -5.45
C SER A 317 11.48 -2.45 -6.71
N VAL A 318 10.84 -3.43 -7.38
CA VAL A 318 10.01 -3.18 -8.55
C VAL A 318 8.79 -2.31 -8.19
N GLU A 319 8.13 -2.55 -7.04
CA GLU A 319 7.03 -1.71 -6.54
C GLU A 319 7.49 -0.27 -6.27
N SER A 320 8.61 -0.07 -5.59
CA SER A 320 9.17 1.26 -5.29
C SER A 320 9.50 2.04 -6.57
N TRP A 321 10.11 1.38 -7.56
CA TRP A 321 10.39 1.98 -8.86
C TRP A 321 9.10 2.35 -9.62
N ILE A 322 8.08 1.50 -9.60
CA ILE A 322 6.76 1.77 -10.18
C ILE A 322 6.06 2.96 -9.49
N ASP A 323 6.11 3.02 -8.16
CA ASP A 323 5.52 4.12 -7.41
C ASP A 323 6.24 5.45 -7.68
N SER A 324 7.57 5.44 -7.86
CA SER A 324 8.30 6.63 -8.32
C SER A 324 7.79 7.12 -9.69
N ILE A 325 7.45 6.21 -10.62
CA ILE A 325 6.86 6.55 -11.92
C ILE A 325 5.46 7.16 -11.75
N ARG A 326 4.63 6.60 -10.86
CA ARG A 326 3.27 7.07 -10.57
C ARG A 326 3.24 8.44 -9.91
N LEU A 327 4.19 8.70 -9.01
CA LEU A 327 4.38 10.01 -8.37
C LEU A 327 5.08 11.03 -9.30
N GLY A 328 5.66 10.56 -10.41
CA GLY A 328 6.35 11.39 -11.38
C GLY A 328 7.77 11.77 -10.99
N GLU A 329 8.35 11.07 -10.02
CA GLU A 329 9.70 11.24 -9.48
C GLU A 329 10.75 10.53 -10.36
N GLY A 330 12.03 10.80 -10.09
CA GLY A 330 13.17 10.18 -10.80
C GLY A 330 13.49 10.78 -12.18
N SER A 331 14.67 10.41 -12.70
CA SER A 331 15.14 10.78 -14.04
C SER A 331 14.27 10.11 -15.12
N LYS A 332 13.95 10.87 -16.17
CA LYS A 332 13.18 10.40 -17.33
C LYS A 332 14.02 10.64 -18.58
N ASN A 333 14.24 9.59 -19.35
CA ASN A 333 15.00 9.67 -20.60
C ASN A 333 14.04 10.05 -21.74
N LYS A 334 14.48 10.88 -22.70
CA LYS A 334 13.68 11.16 -23.91
C LYS A 334 13.56 9.85 -24.70
N LEU A 335 12.36 9.54 -25.17
CA LEU A 335 12.11 8.41 -26.06
C LEU A 335 12.57 8.78 -27.50
N PRO A 336 13.28 7.89 -28.22
CA PRO A 336 13.68 8.15 -29.61
C PRO A 336 12.48 8.32 -30.54
N GLU A 337 12.65 9.18 -31.57
CA GLU A 337 11.55 9.62 -32.44
C GLU A 337 11.08 8.53 -33.43
N GLY A 338 11.84 7.45 -33.62
CA GLY A 338 11.44 6.28 -34.39
C GLY A 338 10.57 5.26 -33.63
N VAL A 339 10.32 5.46 -32.33
CA VAL A 339 9.63 4.48 -31.47
C VAL A 339 8.12 4.73 -31.34
N ILE A 340 7.67 5.98 -31.50
CA ILE A 340 6.24 6.32 -31.48
C ILE A 340 5.74 6.43 -32.91
N LYS A 341 4.59 5.80 -33.20
CA LYS A 341 3.89 6.02 -34.45
C LYS A 341 3.44 7.48 -34.57
N ALA A 342 4.05 8.22 -35.48
CA ALA A 342 3.50 9.48 -35.95
C ALA A 342 2.15 9.17 -36.64
N GLU A 343 1.04 9.57 -36.01
CA GLU A 343 -0.18 9.80 -36.77
C GLU A 343 0.10 10.97 -37.72
N GLU A 344 -0.05 10.77 -39.03
CA GLU A 344 -0.01 11.86 -40.00
C GLU A 344 -1.03 12.92 -39.58
N GLU A 345 -0.55 14.12 -39.24
CA GLU A 345 -1.44 15.24 -38.98
C GLU A 345 -2.25 15.51 -40.24
N LYS A 346 -3.56 15.28 -40.14
CA LYS A 346 -4.51 15.79 -41.11
C LYS A 346 -4.54 17.31 -40.94
N VAL A 347 -3.66 18.00 -41.66
CA VAL A 347 -3.53 19.46 -41.63
C VAL A 347 -4.88 20.07 -42.01
N GLU A 348 -5.56 20.67 -41.02
CA GLU A 348 -6.65 21.60 -41.31
C GLU A 348 -6.04 22.87 -41.90
N GLU A 349 -6.29 23.07 -43.19
CA GLU A 349 -5.84 24.22 -43.97
C GLU A 349 -6.47 25.51 -43.44
N LYS A 350 -5.79 26.15 -42.49
CA LYS A 350 -6.20 27.46 -41.95
C LYS A 350 -5.73 28.54 -42.92
N ALA A 351 -6.64 28.98 -43.78
CA ALA A 351 -6.41 30.01 -44.79
C ALA A 351 -5.67 31.24 -44.23
N GLU A 352 -4.61 31.61 -44.94
CA GLU A 352 -3.73 32.73 -44.64
C GLU A 352 -4.37 34.05 -45.12
N GLU A 353 -4.60 35.00 -44.22
CA GLU A 353 -5.13 36.32 -44.56
C GLU A 353 -3.94 37.28 -44.80
N PRO A 354 -3.81 37.92 -45.98
CA PRO A 354 -2.56 38.56 -46.37
C PRO A 354 -2.28 39.84 -45.58
N GLU A 355 -1.07 39.92 -45.05
CA GLU A 355 -0.54 41.02 -44.26
C GLU A 355 -0.47 42.32 -45.09
N LYS A 356 -1.10 43.40 -44.60
CA LYS A 356 -1.08 44.70 -45.29
C LYS A 356 0.18 45.50 -44.94
N GLU A 357 1.06 45.54 -45.93
CA GLU A 357 2.16 46.49 -46.14
C GLU A 357 1.91 47.87 -45.51
N LYS A 358 2.71 48.24 -44.50
CA LYS A 358 2.75 49.60 -43.96
C LYS A 358 3.82 50.41 -44.67
N VAL A 359 3.40 51.34 -45.50
CA VAL A 359 4.27 52.35 -46.11
C VAL A 359 4.87 53.24 -45.03
N GLU A 360 6.18 53.20 -44.91
CA GLU A 360 6.98 54.10 -44.08
C GLU A 360 6.96 55.51 -44.72
N LYS A 361 6.71 56.55 -43.92
CA LYS A 361 6.68 57.93 -44.40
C LYS A 361 7.74 58.74 -43.67
N GLU A 362 8.79 59.08 -44.41
CA GLU A 362 9.92 59.87 -43.91
C GLU A 362 9.49 61.24 -43.38
N VAL A 363 10.18 61.69 -42.33
CA VAL A 363 10.09 63.05 -41.78
C VAL A 363 11.45 63.72 -41.98
N PRO A 364 11.56 64.81 -42.76
CA PRO A 364 12.74 65.67 -42.75
C PRO A 364 12.73 66.59 -41.53
N HIS A 365 13.92 66.88 -41.00
CA HIS A 365 14.16 67.60 -39.75
C HIS A 365 14.59 69.05 -40.02
N ASP A 366 13.98 69.99 -39.28
CA ASP A 366 14.44 71.31 -38.81
C ASP A 366 14.97 72.46 -39.70
N GLU A 367 14.63 73.66 -39.19
CA GLU A 367 15.30 74.98 -39.23
C GLU A 367 15.85 75.57 -40.54
N LEU A 368 15.14 76.58 -41.07
CA LEU A 368 15.50 78.01 -40.85
C LEU A 368 14.37 78.99 -41.25
#